data_AF-L0M8Y5-F1
#
_entry.id   AF-L0M8Y5-F1
#
_cell.length_a   1.000
_cell.length_b   1.000
_cell.length_c   1.000
_cell.angle_alpha   90.00
_cell.angle_beta   90.00
_cell.angle_gamma   90.00
#
_symmetry.space_group_name_H-M   'P 1'
#
loop_
_entity.id
_entity.type
_entity.pdbx_description
1 polymer ?
#
loop_
_entity_poly.entity_id
_entity_poly.type
_entity_poly.pdbx_seq_one_letter_code
_entity_poly.pdbx_strand_id
1 'polypeptide(L)'
;MKLAWSGLLIGLTALPASAMECETSPNRGEQKGKFDASGEVCFTLPTLGENYVSARLSGVTDARLLDEQNRAIRTLVSGGPADGQHMLLFSLPVKQASSLVLHGEAGSAWHFQWQINETHALAVEEQQSPASPQLQKLSRELAAGGNTDAFWRARQQEGTPMVEPVDAQHKRVTFLWRGARSNVYLLGSPGGDHDPLFRLGQSDVWFRSYIVPADTLMQYKLAPDVPKVTGSLREQQLAIQVSAQADPLNPLTLSPVNLDRWNRFSLLALPASRYFSAQRMAQPIRYGSLTRHTLSSHHLGNSREIKIYRPRVAQPARWTLFMFDGQNWQDEYRTANVLDGLIARHLLPPINIVFIDSLDHARRGKELPPNPYFADFMAHELVPFLQRQGITLARQKTILAGSSYGGLASSWVALRYPRLFGNVLSLSGSYWWTPKGEPVNWLARQYAQSPRYPLRFWLQAGQFESSGPGGGNYRHTLAFEQVLREKGYPVSFHASSSGHDYAGWSEALVLGLRDLTGLAHGKPATPDVTQNKVLYSAQH
;
A
#
# COMPACT_ATOMS: atom_id res chain seq x y z
N MET A 1 48.85 -54.59 -14.41
CA MET A 1 47.73 -55.16 -15.17
C MET A 1 46.46 -54.47 -14.72
N LYS A 2 45.73 -53.86 -15.66
CA LYS A 2 44.45 -53.17 -15.45
C LYS A 2 43.35 -54.21 -15.20
N LEU A 3 42.44 -53.94 -14.28
CA LEU A 3 41.11 -54.54 -14.26
C LEU A 3 40.10 -53.41 -14.10
N ALA A 4 39.24 -53.33 -15.12
CA ALA A 4 38.21 -52.34 -15.33
C ALA A 4 36.95 -52.71 -14.53
N TRP A 5 36.33 -51.72 -13.89
CA TRP A 5 34.93 -51.80 -13.47
C TRP A 5 34.17 -50.66 -14.13
N SER A 6 33.25 -51.04 -15.01
CA SER A 6 32.33 -50.17 -15.74
C SER A 6 31.19 -49.75 -14.83
N GLY A 7 31.14 -48.46 -14.48
CA GLY A 7 29.99 -47.83 -13.84
C GLY A 7 29.15 -47.08 -14.88
N LEU A 8 27.93 -47.57 -15.11
CA LEU A 8 26.94 -47.00 -16.01
C LEU A 8 26.48 -45.62 -15.50
N LEU A 9 26.83 -44.53 -16.20
CA LEU A 9 26.27 -43.20 -15.97
C LEU A 9 24.89 -43.14 -16.63
N ILE A 10 23.83 -43.27 -15.84
CA ILE A 10 22.48 -42.92 -16.27
C ILE A 10 22.40 -41.39 -16.28
N GLY A 11 22.55 -40.80 -17.46
CA GLY A 11 22.24 -39.39 -17.67
C GLY A 11 20.75 -39.16 -17.46
N LEU A 12 20.39 -38.48 -16.36
CA LEU A 12 19.09 -37.83 -16.22
C LEU A 12 19.03 -36.72 -17.28
N THR A 13 18.50 -37.05 -18.45
CA THR A 13 18.08 -36.07 -19.42
C THR A 13 16.95 -35.27 -18.80
N ALA A 14 17.24 -34.03 -18.38
CA ALA A 14 16.20 -33.06 -18.11
C ALA A 14 15.37 -32.92 -19.39
N LEU A 15 14.10 -33.34 -19.34
CA LEU A 15 13.16 -33.08 -20.41
C LEU A 15 13.07 -31.56 -20.58
N PRO A 16 13.10 -31.03 -21.81
CA PRO A 16 12.78 -29.63 -22.04
C PRO A 16 11.37 -29.37 -21.48
N ALA A 17 11.23 -28.33 -20.68
CA ALA A 17 9.91 -27.86 -20.24
C ALA A 17 9.05 -27.67 -21.48
N SER A 18 7.97 -28.45 -21.61
CA SER A 18 6.97 -28.30 -22.66
C SER A 18 6.57 -26.82 -22.70
N ALA A 19 6.69 -26.18 -23.86
CA ALA A 19 6.21 -24.81 -24.03
C ALA A 19 4.72 -24.79 -23.67
N MET A 20 4.35 -23.94 -22.73
CA MET A 20 2.97 -23.78 -22.28
C MET A 20 2.08 -23.41 -23.48
N GLU A 21 1.07 -24.23 -23.77
CA GLU A 21 0.13 -23.96 -24.87
C GLU A 21 -0.81 -22.81 -24.45
N CYS A 22 -0.56 -21.62 -25.00
CA CYS A 22 -1.36 -20.43 -24.71
C CYS A 22 -2.50 -20.29 -25.72
N GLU A 23 -3.71 -20.01 -25.22
CA GLU A 23 -4.87 -19.76 -26.07
C GLU A 23 -4.85 -18.35 -26.66
N THR A 24 -5.12 -18.21 -27.95
CA THR A 24 -5.13 -16.89 -28.61
C THR A 24 -6.42 -16.13 -28.27
N SER A 25 -6.27 -14.95 -27.66
CA SER A 25 -7.40 -14.15 -27.19
C SER A 25 -7.72 -12.99 -28.14
N PRO A 26 -8.98 -12.78 -28.54
CA PRO A 26 -9.40 -11.57 -29.27
C PRO A 26 -9.35 -10.32 -28.37
N ASN A 27 -9.60 -9.14 -28.94
CA ASN A 27 -9.58 -7.85 -28.20
C ASN A 27 -10.66 -7.75 -27.11
N ARG A 28 -11.73 -8.53 -27.18
CA ARG A 28 -12.77 -8.62 -26.14
C ARG A 28 -13.22 -10.06 -26.04
N GLY A 29 -13.41 -10.56 -24.83
CA GLY A 29 -13.89 -11.90 -24.61
C GLY A 29 -14.31 -12.17 -23.18
N GLU A 30 -14.93 -13.33 -23.02
CA GLU A 30 -15.23 -13.94 -21.74
C GLU A 30 -14.90 -15.42 -21.85
N GLN A 31 -14.11 -15.92 -20.91
CA GLN A 31 -13.71 -17.31 -20.89
C GLN A 31 -13.75 -17.87 -19.48
N LYS A 32 -14.16 -19.13 -19.36
CA LYS A 32 -14.31 -19.85 -18.12
C LYS A 32 -13.68 -21.22 -18.27
N GLY A 33 -13.11 -21.73 -17.19
CA GLY A 33 -12.53 -23.06 -17.16
C GLY A 33 -12.28 -23.53 -15.75
N LYS A 34 -11.52 -24.61 -15.63
CA LYS A 34 -10.95 -25.08 -14.38
C LYS A 34 -9.44 -25.17 -14.55
N PHE A 35 -8.70 -24.91 -13.48
CA PHE A 35 -7.28 -25.18 -13.49
C PHE A 35 -7.05 -26.69 -13.57
N ASP A 36 -6.08 -27.09 -14.39
CA ASP A 36 -5.64 -28.47 -14.47
C ASP A 36 -4.68 -28.80 -13.30
N ALA A 37 -3.96 -29.92 -13.38
CA ALA A 37 -3.01 -30.32 -12.35
C ALA A 37 -1.82 -29.36 -12.19
N SER A 38 -1.50 -28.55 -13.21
CA SER A 38 -0.45 -27.53 -13.13
C SER A 38 -0.88 -26.30 -12.32
N GLY A 39 -2.19 -26.04 -12.25
CA GLY A 39 -2.70 -24.82 -11.63
C GLY A 39 -2.56 -23.58 -12.53
N GLU A 40 -2.19 -23.73 -13.80
CA GLU A 40 -1.87 -22.63 -14.70
C GLU A 40 -2.81 -22.59 -15.92
N VAL A 41 -3.08 -21.39 -16.43
CA VAL A 41 -3.73 -21.15 -17.71
C VAL A 41 -3.05 -19.96 -18.39
N CYS A 42 -2.83 -20.06 -19.71
CA CYS A 42 -2.15 -19.02 -20.48
C CYS A 42 -2.99 -18.49 -21.64
N PHE A 43 -2.97 -17.17 -21.82
CA PHE A 43 -3.58 -16.47 -22.94
C PHE A 43 -2.54 -15.66 -23.71
N THR A 44 -2.42 -15.88 -25.01
CA THR A 44 -1.68 -14.99 -25.91
C THR A 44 -2.53 -13.76 -26.21
N LEU A 45 -1.95 -12.58 -26.00
CA LEU A 45 -2.63 -11.29 -26.17
C LEU A 45 -2.26 -10.64 -27.51
N PRO A 46 -3.17 -9.84 -28.09
CA PRO A 46 -2.92 -9.18 -29.37
C PRO A 46 -1.78 -8.16 -29.28
N THR A 47 -1.01 -8.06 -30.36
CA THR A 47 0.00 -6.99 -30.52
C THR A 47 -0.70 -5.71 -30.98
N LEU A 48 -0.63 -4.65 -30.17
CA LEU A 48 -1.38 -3.41 -30.38
C LEU A 48 -0.49 -2.18 -30.24
N GLY A 49 -0.98 -1.04 -30.72
CA GLY A 49 -0.42 0.28 -30.41
C GLY A 49 -0.61 0.66 -28.93
N GLU A 50 -0.74 1.96 -28.67
CA GLU A 50 -1.20 2.44 -27.37
C GLU A 50 -2.56 1.84 -27.04
N ASN A 51 -2.70 1.28 -25.85
CA ASN A 51 -3.87 0.48 -25.51
C ASN A 51 -4.25 0.62 -24.04
N TYR A 52 -5.49 0.21 -23.76
CA TYR A 52 -6.10 0.16 -22.44
C TYR A 52 -6.80 -1.18 -22.29
N VAL A 53 -6.44 -1.93 -21.25
CA VAL A 53 -7.07 -3.20 -20.88
C VAL A 53 -7.88 -3.02 -19.60
N SER A 54 -9.15 -3.38 -19.67
CA SER A 54 -10.02 -3.57 -18.52
C SER A 54 -10.40 -5.04 -18.42
N ALA A 55 -10.16 -5.66 -17.27
CA ALA A 55 -10.44 -7.06 -17.06
C ALA A 55 -11.10 -7.33 -15.70
N ARG A 56 -11.88 -8.41 -15.65
CA ARG A 56 -12.35 -9.03 -14.42
C ARG A 56 -11.83 -10.46 -14.37
N LEU A 57 -11.22 -10.81 -13.25
CA LEU A 57 -10.81 -12.17 -12.94
C LEU A 57 -11.57 -12.65 -11.71
N SER A 58 -11.99 -13.90 -11.72
CA SER A 58 -12.39 -14.59 -10.51
C SER A 58 -11.88 -16.01 -10.47
N GLY A 59 -11.64 -16.52 -9.28
CA GLY A 59 -11.11 -17.88 -9.10
C GLY A 59 -9.59 -17.97 -9.22
N VAL A 60 -8.88 -16.83 -9.24
CA VAL A 60 -7.45 -16.73 -9.61
C VAL A 60 -6.66 -16.19 -8.41
N THR A 61 -5.59 -16.88 -8.02
CA THR A 61 -4.72 -16.44 -6.91
C THR A 61 -3.61 -15.52 -7.39
N ASP A 62 -3.08 -15.74 -8.59
CA ASP A 62 -2.03 -14.91 -9.17
C ASP A 62 -2.26 -14.69 -10.67
N ALA A 63 -1.89 -13.52 -11.17
CA ALA A 63 -2.00 -13.19 -12.59
C ALA A 63 -0.77 -12.37 -13.00
N ARG A 64 -0.09 -12.78 -14.07
CA ARG A 64 1.16 -12.17 -14.54
C ARG A 64 1.14 -11.95 -16.05
N LEU A 65 1.62 -10.78 -16.46
CA LEU A 65 1.87 -10.45 -17.86
C LEU A 65 3.33 -10.79 -18.19
N LEU A 66 3.56 -11.59 -19.22
CA LEU A 66 4.87 -12.06 -19.68
C LEU A 66 5.18 -11.51 -21.08
N ASP A 67 6.47 -11.32 -21.37
CA ASP A 67 6.95 -11.01 -22.72
C ASP A 67 7.09 -12.27 -23.59
N GLU A 68 7.48 -12.10 -24.86
CA GLU A 68 7.75 -13.18 -25.82
C GLU A 68 8.85 -14.16 -25.36
N GLN A 69 9.69 -13.78 -24.40
CA GLN A 69 10.74 -14.63 -23.81
C GLN A 69 10.30 -15.22 -22.46
N ASN A 70 9.01 -15.20 -22.14
CA ASN A 70 8.41 -15.67 -20.88
C ASN A 70 8.95 -14.96 -19.63
N ARG A 71 9.47 -13.74 -19.75
CA ARG A 71 9.90 -12.93 -18.61
C ARG A 71 8.73 -12.10 -18.09
N ALA A 72 8.58 -12.04 -16.78
CA ALA A 72 7.52 -11.27 -16.15
C ALA A 72 7.69 -9.76 -16.36
N ILE A 73 6.69 -9.13 -16.97
CA ILE A 73 6.61 -7.67 -17.20
C ILE A 73 5.88 -6.98 -16.05
N ARG A 74 4.76 -7.58 -15.60
CA ARG A 74 3.88 -6.99 -14.60
C ARG A 74 3.12 -8.08 -13.85
N THR A 75 3.13 -8.01 -12.53
CA THR A 75 2.21 -8.76 -11.68
C THR A 75 0.90 -7.99 -11.58
N LEU A 76 -0.23 -8.64 -11.90
CA LEU A 76 -1.57 -8.06 -11.88
C LEU A 76 -2.35 -8.48 -10.64
N VAL A 77 -2.15 -9.72 -10.18
CA VAL A 77 -2.67 -10.27 -8.93
C VAL A 77 -1.54 -11.09 -8.29
N SER A 78 -1.39 -10.99 -6.97
CA SER A 78 -0.47 -11.85 -6.23
C SER A 78 -1.10 -12.29 -4.90
N GLY A 79 -1.12 -13.60 -4.64
CA GLY A 79 -1.62 -14.16 -3.39
C GLY A 79 -3.08 -13.81 -3.07
N GLY A 80 -3.93 -13.66 -4.09
CA GLY A 80 -5.36 -13.44 -3.92
C GLY A 80 -6.06 -14.70 -3.36
N PRO A 81 -7.22 -14.54 -2.70
CA PRO A 81 -8.01 -15.68 -2.26
C PRO A 81 -8.51 -16.50 -3.48
N ALA A 82 -8.56 -17.83 -3.35
CA ALA A 82 -8.94 -18.72 -4.44
C ALA A 82 -10.36 -18.50 -4.97
N ASP A 83 -11.25 -17.89 -4.18
CA ASP A 83 -12.61 -17.48 -4.57
C ASP A 83 -12.70 -15.96 -4.89
N GLY A 84 -11.56 -15.30 -4.99
CA GLY A 84 -11.43 -13.86 -5.12
C GLY A 84 -12.00 -13.30 -6.42
N GLN A 85 -12.40 -12.03 -6.36
CA GLN A 85 -12.78 -11.26 -7.54
C GLN A 85 -11.86 -10.04 -7.68
N HIS A 86 -11.26 -9.90 -8.86
CA HIS A 86 -10.30 -8.84 -9.18
C HIS A 86 -10.79 -8.04 -10.37
N MET A 87 -10.76 -6.72 -10.24
CA MET A 87 -10.91 -5.79 -11.36
C MET A 87 -9.52 -5.25 -11.69
N LEU A 88 -9.08 -5.44 -12.93
CA LEU A 88 -7.74 -5.11 -13.37
C LEU A 88 -7.79 -4.04 -14.45
N LEU A 89 -6.92 -3.03 -14.30
CA LEU A 89 -6.66 -1.99 -15.29
C LEU A 89 -5.17 -1.97 -15.60
N PHE A 90 -4.80 -2.22 -16.86
CA PHE A 90 -3.41 -2.26 -17.30
C PHE A 90 -3.27 -1.99 -18.79
N SER A 91 -2.04 -1.91 -19.29
CA SER A 91 -1.72 -1.80 -20.71
C SER A 91 -0.75 -2.90 -21.11
N LEU A 92 -0.87 -3.32 -22.37
CA LEU A 92 0.06 -4.22 -23.02
C LEU A 92 1.27 -3.43 -23.54
N PRO A 93 2.46 -4.05 -23.59
CA PRO A 93 3.60 -3.51 -24.31
C PRO A 93 3.24 -3.08 -25.73
N VAL A 94 3.61 -1.86 -26.09
CA VAL A 94 3.31 -1.30 -27.42
C VAL A 94 4.08 -2.07 -28.49
N LYS A 95 3.36 -2.59 -29.48
CA LYS A 95 3.88 -3.33 -30.65
C LYS A 95 4.77 -4.53 -30.28
N GLN A 96 4.50 -5.19 -29.16
CA GLN A 96 5.17 -6.43 -28.75
C GLN A 96 4.11 -7.47 -28.37
N ALA A 97 4.37 -8.75 -28.66
CA ALA A 97 3.48 -9.79 -28.17
C ALA A 97 3.69 -9.99 -26.65
N SER A 98 2.62 -10.40 -25.99
CA SER A 98 2.64 -10.68 -24.56
C SER A 98 1.64 -11.77 -24.23
N SER A 99 1.85 -12.43 -23.11
CA SER A 99 0.95 -13.47 -22.62
C SER A 99 0.49 -13.16 -21.21
N LEU A 100 -0.79 -13.42 -20.93
CA LEU A 100 -1.35 -13.40 -19.58
C LEU A 100 -1.37 -14.82 -19.03
N VAL A 101 -0.69 -15.02 -17.90
CA VAL A 101 -0.69 -16.29 -17.18
C VAL A 101 -1.49 -16.14 -15.90
N LEU A 102 -2.47 -17.00 -15.72
CA LEU A 102 -3.29 -17.10 -14.52
C LEU A 102 -2.85 -18.33 -13.73
N HIS A 103 -2.80 -18.19 -12.41
CA HIS A 103 -2.54 -19.26 -11.45
C HIS A 103 -3.72 -19.41 -10.51
N GLY A 104 -4.02 -20.65 -10.14
CA GLY A 104 -4.98 -20.96 -9.09
C GLY A 104 -4.88 -22.41 -8.62
N GLU A 105 -5.79 -22.78 -7.71
CA GLU A 105 -5.81 -24.13 -7.16
C GLU A 105 -6.30 -25.14 -8.22
N ALA A 106 -5.59 -26.27 -8.33
CA ALA A 106 -5.94 -27.34 -9.26
C ALA A 106 -7.40 -27.80 -9.06
N GLY A 107 -8.16 -27.88 -10.16
CA GLY A 107 -9.58 -28.24 -10.17
C GLY A 107 -10.55 -27.10 -9.85
N SER A 108 -10.06 -25.95 -9.34
CA SER A 108 -10.89 -24.78 -9.07
C SER A 108 -11.30 -24.06 -10.35
N ALA A 109 -12.52 -23.53 -10.36
CA ALA A 109 -13.07 -22.81 -11.50
C ALA A 109 -12.51 -21.40 -11.57
N TRP A 110 -12.16 -20.96 -12.78
CA TRP A 110 -11.75 -19.59 -13.05
C TRP A 110 -12.63 -18.96 -14.12
N HIS A 111 -12.68 -17.63 -14.11
CA HIS A 111 -13.41 -16.82 -15.08
C HIS A 111 -12.63 -15.56 -15.38
N PHE A 112 -12.39 -15.32 -16.66
CA PHE A 112 -11.70 -14.16 -17.20
C PHE A 112 -12.59 -13.43 -18.20
N GLN A 113 -12.92 -12.18 -17.92
CA GLN A 113 -13.63 -11.29 -18.81
C GLN A 113 -12.74 -10.09 -19.11
N TRP A 114 -12.58 -9.71 -20.37
CA TRP A 114 -11.70 -8.61 -20.74
C TRP A 114 -12.21 -7.79 -21.91
N GLN A 115 -11.71 -6.55 -21.97
CA GLN A 115 -11.82 -5.66 -23.10
C GLN A 115 -10.51 -4.88 -23.26
N ILE A 116 -9.99 -4.90 -24.47
CA ILE A 116 -8.80 -4.18 -24.90
C ILE A 116 -9.22 -3.19 -25.98
N ASN A 117 -8.89 -1.93 -25.79
CA ASN A 117 -9.10 -0.88 -26.80
C ASN A 117 -7.77 -0.23 -27.12
N GLU A 118 -7.49 0.01 -28.41
CA GLU A 118 -6.46 0.96 -28.78
C GLU A 118 -6.90 2.38 -28.38
N THR A 119 -5.95 3.19 -27.99
CA THR A 119 -6.18 4.53 -27.46
C THR A 119 -5.00 5.44 -27.79
N HIS A 120 -5.10 6.69 -27.39
CA HIS A 120 -4.00 7.64 -27.35
C HIS A 120 -3.94 8.26 -25.95
N ALA A 121 -2.78 8.76 -25.56
CA ALA A 121 -2.64 9.47 -24.30
C ALA A 121 -3.49 10.76 -24.26
N LEU A 122 -4.02 11.12 -23.08
CA LEU A 122 -4.75 12.38 -22.90
C LEU A 122 -3.86 13.58 -23.24
N ALA A 123 -4.41 14.58 -23.91
CA ALA A 123 -3.74 15.85 -24.09
C ALA A 123 -3.79 16.64 -22.77
N VAL A 124 -2.64 17.19 -22.35
CA VAL A 124 -2.55 18.24 -21.33
C VAL A 124 -2.11 19.50 -22.05
N GLU A 125 -3.01 20.45 -22.22
CA GLU A 125 -2.74 21.71 -22.93
C GLU A 125 -2.22 22.83 -22.00
N GLU A 126 -2.25 22.59 -20.69
CA GLU A 126 -1.86 23.59 -19.70
C GLU A 126 -0.33 23.70 -19.61
N GLN A 127 0.18 24.93 -19.57
CA GLN A 127 1.60 25.21 -19.39
C GLN A 127 1.79 25.94 -18.07
N GLN A 128 2.74 25.48 -17.26
CA GLN A 128 3.12 26.13 -16.03
C GLN A 128 4.58 26.60 -16.10
N SER A 129 4.86 27.81 -15.62
CA SER A 129 6.24 28.27 -15.44
C SER A 129 6.91 27.54 -14.27
N PRO A 130 8.19 27.13 -14.38
CA PRO A 130 8.86 26.42 -13.31
C PRO A 130 9.07 27.31 -12.09
N ALA A 131 8.63 26.83 -10.93
CA ALA A 131 8.94 27.46 -9.67
C ALA A 131 10.39 27.15 -9.23
N SER A 132 10.87 25.92 -9.45
CA SER A 132 12.22 25.49 -9.04
C SER A 132 13.33 26.38 -9.64
N PRO A 133 14.25 26.94 -8.82
CA PRO A 133 15.42 27.67 -9.32
C PRO A 133 16.27 26.87 -10.31
N GLN A 134 16.46 25.57 -10.08
CA GLN A 134 17.17 24.70 -11.03
C GLN A 134 16.43 24.58 -12.37
N LEU A 135 15.10 24.41 -12.35
CA LEU A 135 14.32 24.36 -13.60
C LEU A 135 14.22 25.71 -14.30
N GLN A 136 14.24 26.83 -13.57
CA GLN A 136 14.32 28.17 -14.16
C GLN A 136 15.66 28.38 -14.87
N LYS A 137 16.76 27.88 -14.29
CA LYS A 137 18.07 27.88 -14.95
C LYS A 137 18.02 27.05 -16.24
N LEU A 138 17.51 25.82 -16.16
CA LEU A 138 17.37 24.94 -17.32
C LEU A 138 16.49 25.57 -18.41
N SER A 139 15.38 26.22 -18.03
CA SER A 139 14.50 26.93 -18.96
C SER A 139 15.25 28.01 -19.76
N ARG A 140 16.12 28.79 -19.10
CA ARG A 140 16.97 29.79 -19.77
C ARG A 140 18.02 29.14 -20.67
N GLU A 141 18.64 28.04 -20.24
CA GLU A 141 19.59 27.28 -21.05
C GLU A 141 18.94 26.74 -22.33
N LEU A 142 17.71 26.20 -22.22
CA LEU A 142 16.93 25.74 -23.37
C LEU A 142 16.53 26.88 -24.30
N ALA A 143 16.11 28.03 -23.75
CA ALA A 143 15.80 29.22 -24.55
C ALA A 143 17.03 29.76 -25.32
N ALA A 144 18.25 29.48 -24.82
CA ALA A 144 19.50 29.81 -25.49
C ALA A 144 20.00 28.73 -26.47
N GLY A 145 19.20 27.70 -26.76
CA GLY A 145 19.56 26.61 -27.69
C GLY A 145 20.31 25.44 -27.05
N GLY A 146 20.36 25.36 -25.71
CA GLY A 146 20.93 24.23 -24.97
C GLY A 146 20.07 22.95 -25.01
N ASN A 147 20.49 21.93 -24.25
CA ASN A 147 19.80 20.64 -24.15
C ASN A 147 19.61 20.19 -22.68
N THR A 148 18.98 19.04 -22.46
CA THR A 148 18.65 18.51 -21.12
C THR A 148 19.63 17.45 -20.61
N ASP A 149 20.71 17.14 -21.34
CA ASP A 149 21.57 15.99 -21.02
C ASP A 149 22.37 16.18 -19.73
N ALA A 150 22.86 17.39 -19.47
CA ALA A 150 23.55 17.70 -18.23
C ALA A 150 22.60 17.61 -17.02
N PHE A 151 21.39 18.11 -17.18
CA PHE A 151 20.35 18.04 -16.16
C PHE A 151 19.99 16.59 -15.81
N TRP A 152 19.74 15.74 -16.81
CA TRP A 152 19.38 14.35 -16.54
C TRP A 152 20.52 13.51 -16.00
N ARG A 153 21.77 13.78 -16.38
CA ARG A 153 22.94 13.15 -15.74
C ARG A 153 23.03 13.50 -14.26
N ALA A 154 22.77 14.76 -13.89
CA ALA A 154 22.72 15.15 -12.48
C ALA A 154 21.58 14.43 -11.74
N ARG A 155 20.38 14.35 -12.32
CA ARG A 155 19.24 13.62 -11.73
C ARG A 155 19.46 12.12 -11.58
N GLN A 156 20.22 11.49 -12.48
CA GLN A 156 20.61 10.09 -12.32
C GLN A 156 21.55 9.87 -11.14
N GLN A 157 22.38 10.87 -10.80
CA GLN A 157 23.32 10.78 -9.67
C GLN A 157 22.67 11.16 -8.35
N GLU A 158 21.85 12.21 -8.33
CA GLU A 158 21.23 12.77 -7.11
C GLU A 158 19.87 12.14 -6.79
N GLY A 159 19.20 11.57 -7.80
CA GLY A 159 17.87 11.00 -7.70
C GLY A 159 16.73 12.01 -7.87
N THR A 160 15.50 11.49 -7.75
CA THR A 160 14.25 12.23 -7.79
C THR A 160 13.34 11.86 -6.61
N PRO A 161 12.37 12.71 -6.21
CA PRO A 161 12.14 14.07 -6.71
C PRO A 161 13.27 15.01 -6.29
N MET A 162 13.42 16.15 -6.97
CA MET A 162 14.34 17.19 -6.50
C MET A 162 13.81 17.80 -5.21
N VAL A 163 14.70 18.07 -4.25
CA VAL A 163 14.37 18.75 -3.00
C VAL A 163 15.25 19.98 -2.84
N GLU A 164 14.62 21.16 -2.83
CA GLU A 164 15.29 22.45 -2.70
C GLU A 164 14.85 23.15 -1.40
N PRO A 165 15.74 23.88 -0.71
CA PRO A 165 15.36 24.63 0.49
C PRO A 165 14.40 25.78 0.15
N VAL A 166 13.44 26.04 1.05
CA VAL A 166 12.61 27.26 1.03
C VAL A 166 12.87 28.06 2.30
N ASP A 167 12.66 27.43 3.45
CA ASP A 167 12.98 27.96 4.77
C ASP A 167 13.32 26.81 5.75
N ALA A 168 13.33 27.09 7.06
CA ALA A 168 13.64 26.09 8.09
C ALA A 168 12.55 25.02 8.25
N GLN A 169 11.30 25.35 7.97
CA GLN A 169 10.12 24.50 8.16
C GLN A 169 9.56 23.94 6.85
N HIS A 170 10.00 24.43 5.70
CA HIS A 170 9.48 24.02 4.40
C HIS A 170 10.58 23.69 3.38
N LYS A 171 10.26 22.73 2.52
CA LYS A 171 11.07 22.35 1.35
C LYS A 171 10.23 22.47 0.09
N ARG A 172 10.90 22.74 -1.02
CA ARG A 172 10.33 22.63 -2.36
C ARG A 172 10.64 21.25 -2.89
N VAL A 173 9.60 20.52 -3.27
CA VAL A 173 9.73 19.19 -3.87
C VAL A 173 9.25 19.29 -5.31
N THR A 174 10.14 18.96 -6.25
CA THR A 174 9.84 18.96 -7.68
C THR A 174 9.89 17.53 -8.21
N PHE A 175 8.72 16.99 -8.52
CA PHE A 175 8.55 15.72 -9.20
C PHE A 175 8.91 15.86 -10.66
N LEU A 176 9.56 14.84 -11.21
CA LEU A 176 10.12 14.88 -12.55
C LEU A 176 9.81 13.59 -13.32
N TRP A 177 9.65 13.72 -14.63
CA TRP A 177 9.60 12.59 -15.54
C TRP A 177 10.31 12.93 -16.85
N ARG A 178 11.02 11.96 -17.42
CA ARG A 178 11.76 12.11 -18.69
C ARG A 178 10.99 11.46 -19.84
N GLY A 179 10.72 12.24 -20.89
CA GLY A 179 10.36 11.70 -22.21
C GLY A 179 8.97 11.06 -22.33
N ALA A 180 8.00 11.45 -21.49
CA ALA A 180 6.59 11.12 -21.81
C ALA A 180 6.15 11.85 -23.07
N ARG A 181 5.25 11.22 -23.83
CA ARG A 181 4.79 11.70 -25.13
C ARG A 181 3.75 12.81 -25.00
N SER A 182 2.77 12.62 -24.12
CA SER A 182 1.62 13.54 -24.05
C SER A 182 1.31 14.08 -22.67
N ASN A 183 1.47 13.28 -21.62
CA ASN A 183 1.15 13.72 -20.26
C ASN A 183 1.91 12.90 -19.22
N VAL A 184 1.99 13.42 -17.99
CA VAL A 184 2.39 12.65 -16.82
C VAL A 184 1.53 13.09 -15.64
N TYR A 185 1.05 12.14 -14.85
CA TYR A 185 0.28 12.40 -13.64
C TYR A 185 1.01 11.93 -12.39
N LEU A 186 0.96 12.72 -11.33
CA LEU A 186 1.42 12.35 -9.99
C LEU A 186 0.29 11.64 -9.25
N LEU A 187 0.50 10.38 -8.91
CA LEU A 187 -0.43 9.61 -8.09
C LEU A 187 -0.05 9.72 -6.61
N GLY A 188 -0.96 10.27 -5.81
CA GLY A 188 -0.80 10.42 -4.37
C GLY A 188 -0.81 11.89 -3.94
N SER A 189 -0.17 12.16 -2.80
CA SER A 189 -0.01 13.48 -2.21
C SER A 189 1.14 14.28 -2.86
N PRO A 190 1.21 15.61 -2.67
CA PRO A 190 0.43 16.44 -1.76
C PRO A 190 -0.89 16.98 -2.32
N GLY A 191 -1.13 16.84 -3.64
CA GLY A 191 -2.33 17.36 -4.29
C GLY A 191 -3.60 16.53 -4.11
N GLY A 192 -3.48 15.22 -3.90
CA GLY A 192 -4.63 14.33 -3.61
C GLY A 192 -5.50 13.94 -4.81
N ASP A 193 -5.54 14.75 -5.89
CA ASP A 193 -6.46 14.58 -7.03
C ASP A 193 -5.79 14.12 -8.33
N HIS A 194 -4.67 13.39 -8.22
CA HIS A 194 -3.87 12.93 -9.36
C HIS A 194 -3.45 14.10 -10.26
N ASP A 195 -2.45 14.83 -9.79
CA ASP A 195 -2.07 16.11 -10.35
C ASP A 195 -1.24 15.97 -11.64
N PRO A 196 -1.56 16.65 -12.76
CA PRO A 196 -0.74 16.61 -13.97
C PRO A 196 0.60 17.31 -13.75
N LEU A 197 1.68 16.77 -14.32
CA LEU A 197 2.94 17.47 -14.51
C LEU A 197 2.88 18.26 -15.82
N PHE A 198 3.71 19.29 -15.90
CA PHE A 198 3.79 20.21 -17.03
C PHE A 198 5.11 20.04 -17.77
N ARG A 199 5.07 20.18 -19.09
CA ARG A 199 6.26 20.09 -19.93
C ARG A 199 7.07 21.38 -19.85
N LEU A 200 8.38 21.27 -19.66
CA LEU A 200 9.28 22.42 -19.66
C LEU A 200 9.61 22.82 -21.11
N GLY A 201 8.86 23.79 -21.64
CA GLY A 201 8.97 24.20 -23.03
C GLY A 201 8.70 23.03 -23.99
N GLN A 202 9.59 22.84 -24.97
CA GLN A 202 9.54 21.72 -25.91
C GLN A 202 10.53 20.60 -25.57
N SER A 203 11.02 20.55 -24.33
CA SER A 203 12.03 19.56 -23.91
C SER A 203 11.43 18.19 -23.55
N ASP A 204 12.28 17.26 -23.09
CA ASP A 204 11.86 15.96 -22.55
C ASP A 204 11.58 16.01 -21.04
N VAL A 205 11.56 17.20 -20.42
CA VAL A 205 11.36 17.37 -18.97
C VAL A 205 9.89 17.67 -18.65
N TRP A 206 9.28 16.78 -17.88
CA TRP A 206 7.99 17.00 -17.24
C TRP A 206 8.21 17.28 -15.75
N PHE A 207 7.50 18.26 -15.20
CA PHE A 207 7.69 18.65 -13.81
C PHE A 207 6.40 19.08 -13.10
N ARG A 208 6.39 18.95 -11.77
CA ARG A 208 5.46 19.65 -10.89
C ARG A 208 6.13 19.93 -9.56
N SER A 209 5.95 21.15 -9.03
CA SER A 209 6.59 21.58 -7.79
C SER A 209 5.56 21.87 -6.71
N TYR A 210 5.89 21.50 -5.47
CA TYR A 210 5.12 21.85 -4.28
C TYR A 210 6.03 22.39 -3.20
N ILE A 211 5.50 23.25 -2.35
CA ILE A 211 6.11 23.59 -1.06
C ILE A 211 5.42 22.72 -0.01
N VAL A 212 6.20 21.94 0.72
CA VAL A 212 5.72 20.99 1.72
C VAL A 212 6.48 21.18 3.04
N PRO A 213 5.89 20.77 4.19
CA PRO A 213 6.62 20.75 5.45
C PRO A 213 7.92 19.95 5.37
N ALA A 214 8.95 20.39 6.07
CA ALA A 214 10.30 19.82 6.03
C ALA A 214 10.39 18.42 6.65
N ASP A 215 9.34 17.96 7.33
CA ASP A 215 9.17 16.62 7.87
C ASP A 215 8.25 15.74 7.01
N THR A 216 7.99 16.13 5.75
CA THR A 216 7.11 15.36 4.86
C THR A 216 7.60 13.94 4.62
N LEU A 217 6.71 12.97 4.84
CA LEU A 217 6.92 11.55 4.57
C LEU A 217 5.71 10.98 3.82
N MET A 218 5.89 10.54 2.58
CA MET A 218 4.80 9.99 1.78
C MET A 218 5.29 9.08 0.66
N GLN A 219 4.39 8.22 0.18
CA GLN A 219 4.58 7.41 -1.02
C GLN A 219 3.88 8.04 -2.24
N TYR A 220 4.48 7.85 -3.42
CA TYR A 220 3.89 8.32 -4.68
C TYR A 220 4.22 7.39 -5.85
N LYS A 221 3.48 7.56 -6.95
CA LYS A 221 3.78 6.99 -8.28
C LYS A 221 3.67 8.09 -9.34
N LEU A 222 4.29 7.85 -10.49
CA LEU A 222 4.15 8.66 -11.69
C LEU A 222 3.47 7.83 -12.78
N ALA A 223 2.53 8.43 -13.50
CA ALA A 223 1.77 7.80 -14.56
C ALA A 223 1.99 8.56 -15.87
N PRO A 224 2.99 8.19 -16.69
CA PRO A 224 3.19 8.78 -18.01
C PRO A 224 2.15 8.26 -19.00
N ASP A 225 1.83 9.08 -20.00
CA ASP A 225 1.01 8.72 -21.16
C ASP A 225 -0.29 8.01 -20.76
N VAL A 226 -1.01 8.57 -19.78
CA VAL A 226 -2.28 8.01 -19.30
C VAL A 226 -3.24 7.86 -20.48
N PRO A 227 -3.87 6.69 -20.66
CA PRO A 227 -4.74 6.42 -21.80
C PRO A 227 -6.06 7.19 -21.70
N LYS A 228 -6.51 7.73 -22.83
CA LYS A 228 -7.85 8.32 -22.97
C LYS A 228 -8.90 7.21 -22.99
N VAL A 229 -9.91 7.31 -22.14
CA VAL A 229 -11.03 6.37 -22.12
C VAL A 229 -12.31 7.09 -22.54
N THR A 230 -13.20 6.38 -23.24
CA THR A 230 -14.50 6.90 -23.69
C THR A 230 -15.57 6.90 -22.59
N GLY A 231 -15.18 6.62 -21.35
CA GLY A 231 -16.07 6.45 -20.20
C GLY A 231 -16.34 7.74 -19.42
N SER A 232 -16.88 7.57 -18.22
CA SER A 232 -17.10 8.63 -17.23
C SER A 232 -15.78 9.26 -16.75
N LEU A 233 -15.86 10.46 -16.16
CA LEU A 233 -14.72 11.12 -15.50
C LEU A 233 -14.06 10.21 -14.46
N ARG A 234 -14.85 9.40 -13.76
CA ARG A 234 -14.34 8.42 -12.79
C ARG A 234 -13.54 7.31 -13.45
N GLU A 235 -14.01 6.77 -14.57
CA GLU A 235 -13.24 5.78 -15.35
C GLU A 235 -11.95 6.40 -15.89
N GLN A 236 -11.99 7.68 -16.30
CA GLN A 236 -10.79 8.38 -16.73
C GLN A 236 -9.77 8.60 -15.60
N GLN A 237 -10.23 8.91 -14.38
CA GLN A 237 -9.35 8.98 -13.21
C GLN A 237 -8.74 7.62 -12.86
N LEU A 238 -9.53 6.54 -12.94
CA LEU A 238 -9.04 5.18 -12.71
C LEU A 238 -8.00 4.76 -13.75
N ALA A 239 -8.13 5.23 -15.00
CA ALA A 239 -7.18 4.94 -16.06
C ALA A 239 -5.74 5.43 -15.76
N ILE A 240 -5.55 6.37 -14.83
CA ILE A 240 -4.20 6.78 -14.39
C ILE A 240 -3.43 5.59 -13.78
N GLN A 241 -4.13 4.65 -13.13
CA GLN A 241 -3.51 3.44 -12.55
C GLN A 241 -2.92 2.49 -13.60
N VAL A 242 -3.32 2.63 -14.86
CA VAL A 242 -2.86 1.78 -15.97
C VAL A 242 -1.35 1.96 -16.16
N SER A 243 -0.88 3.21 -16.18
CA SER A 243 0.52 3.54 -16.37
C SER A 243 1.25 4.00 -15.09
N ALA A 244 0.55 4.04 -13.95
CA ALA A 244 1.16 4.41 -12.67
C ALA A 244 2.27 3.43 -12.25
N GLN A 245 3.47 3.96 -12.03
CA GLN A 245 4.65 3.19 -11.67
C GLN A 245 5.57 3.97 -10.74
N ALA A 246 6.51 3.27 -10.11
CA ALA A 246 7.59 3.88 -9.36
C ALA A 246 8.36 4.86 -10.25
N ASP A 247 8.71 6.01 -9.67
CA ASP A 247 9.67 6.95 -10.22
C ASP A 247 11.01 6.23 -10.46
N PRO A 248 11.48 6.13 -11.71
CA PRO A 248 12.65 5.34 -12.07
C PRO A 248 13.96 5.92 -11.52
N LEU A 249 14.01 7.22 -11.19
CA LEU A 249 15.19 7.88 -10.65
C LEU A 249 15.12 8.09 -9.14
N ASN A 250 14.04 7.65 -8.47
CA ASN A 250 13.98 7.68 -7.02
C ASN A 250 14.59 6.40 -6.42
N PRO A 251 15.74 6.49 -5.71
CA PRO A 251 16.37 5.32 -5.11
C PRO A 251 15.65 4.85 -3.83
N LEU A 252 14.76 5.67 -3.27
CA LEU A 252 14.09 5.41 -2.01
C LEU A 252 12.80 4.61 -2.23
N THR A 253 12.67 3.54 -1.45
CA THR A 253 11.43 2.78 -1.31
C THR A 253 11.24 2.35 0.13
N LEU A 254 9.98 2.08 0.50
CA LEU A 254 9.65 1.48 1.78
C LEU A 254 9.60 -0.06 1.69
N SER A 255 9.31 -0.62 0.52
CA SER A 255 9.12 -2.07 0.39
C SER A 255 10.45 -2.82 0.48
N PRO A 256 10.56 -3.84 1.34
CA PRO A 256 11.71 -4.75 1.36
C PRO A 256 11.60 -5.84 0.28
N VAL A 257 10.45 -5.94 -0.40
CA VAL A 257 10.18 -6.96 -1.41
C VAL A 257 10.55 -6.41 -2.78
N ASN A 258 11.22 -7.24 -3.59
CA ASN A 258 11.49 -6.92 -4.99
C ASN A 258 10.19 -7.04 -5.80
N LEU A 259 9.48 -5.92 -5.91
CA LEU A 259 8.26 -5.78 -6.72
C LEU A 259 8.62 -5.17 -8.07
N ASP A 260 7.85 -5.52 -9.10
CA ASP A 260 7.93 -4.82 -10.37
C ASP A 260 7.59 -3.32 -10.21
N ARG A 261 7.99 -2.51 -11.20
CA ARG A 261 7.82 -1.05 -11.14
C ARG A 261 6.37 -0.60 -11.00
N TRP A 262 5.40 -1.39 -11.44
CA TRP A 262 3.97 -1.07 -11.37
C TRP A 262 3.41 -1.30 -9.98
N ASN A 263 3.95 -2.28 -9.26
CA ASN A 263 3.54 -2.62 -7.89
C ASN A 263 4.35 -1.91 -6.81
N ARG A 264 5.44 -1.23 -7.17
CA ARG A 264 6.28 -0.45 -6.25
C ARG A 264 5.86 1.02 -6.17
N PHE A 265 5.79 1.57 -4.96
CA PHE A 265 5.73 3.02 -4.73
C PHE A 265 7.13 3.59 -4.53
N SER A 266 7.35 4.80 -5.03
CA SER A 266 8.50 5.63 -4.68
C SER A 266 8.24 6.35 -3.37
N LEU A 267 9.32 6.72 -2.67
CA LEU A 267 9.24 7.32 -1.34
C LEU A 267 9.82 8.74 -1.35
N LEU A 268 9.05 9.71 -0.87
CA LEU A 268 9.57 10.99 -0.41
C LEU A 268 9.76 10.89 1.11
N ALA A 269 10.99 10.99 1.58
CA ALA A 269 11.32 10.96 3.01
C ALA A 269 12.23 12.13 3.37
N LEU A 270 11.64 13.23 3.83
CA LEU A 270 12.38 14.40 4.33
C LEU A 270 12.88 14.25 5.78
N PRO A 271 12.19 13.53 6.69
CA PRO A 271 12.71 13.27 8.03
C PRO A 271 14.00 12.44 8.03
N ALA A 272 14.95 12.82 8.88
CA ALA A 272 16.22 12.10 9.03
C ALA A 272 16.07 10.72 9.71
N SER A 273 15.09 10.58 10.61
CA SER A 273 14.84 9.34 11.35
C SER A 273 13.42 8.85 11.14
N ARG A 274 13.28 7.54 10.97
CA ARG A 274 12.00 6.83 10.81
C ARG A 274 12.03 5.58 11.70
N TYR A 275 10.89 4.98 11.99
CA TYR A 275 10.78 3.64 12.58
C TYR A 275 10.79 2.58 11.48
N PHE A 276 10.09 2.82 10.37
CA PHE A 276 10.02 1.92 9.23
C PHE A 276 11.03 2.33 8.14
N SER A 277 11.79 1.34 7.68
CA SER A 277 12.68 1.43 6.53
C SER A 277 12.81 0.06 5.89
N ALA A 278 13.10 0.00 4.59
CA ALA A 278 13.30 -1.26 3.88
C ALA A 278 14.30 -2.19 4.62
N GLN A 279 15.39 -1.63 5.16
CA GLN A 279 16.38 -2.38 5.93
C GLN A 279 15.79 -3.01 7.21
N ARG A 280 14.98 -2.27 7.98
CA ARG A 280 14.39 -2.79 9.22
C ARG A 280 13.26 -3.78 8.95
N MET A 281 12.48 -3.52 7.90
CA MET A 281 11.41 -4.41 7.46
C MET A 281 11.96 -5.74 6.91
N ALA A 282 13.16 -5.72 6.32
CA ALA A 282 13.87 -6.91 5.85
C ALA A 282 14.53 -7.74 6.97
N GLN A 283 14.68 -7.21 8.20
CA GLN A 283 15.21 -8.00 9.31
C GLN A 283 14.25 -9.13 9.65
N PRO A 284 14.70 -10.38 9.81
CA PRO A 284 13.81 -11.46 10.25
C PRO A 284 13.37 -11.23 11.70
N ILE A 285 12.22 -11.79 12.07
CA ILE A 285 11.76 -11.84 13.47
C ILE A 285 12.75 -12.69 14.28
N ARG A 286 13.31 -12.13 15.35
CA ARG A 286 14.32 -12.79 16.20
C ARG A 286 13.83 -13.01 17.63
N TYR A 287 13.00 -12.10 18.14
CA TYR A 287 12.60 -12.07 19.56
C TYR A 287 11.12 -12.41 19.76
N GLY A 288 10.53 -13.09 18.78
CA GLY A 288 9.13 -13.52 18.80
C GLY A 288 8.87 -14.63 17.80
N SER A 289 7.60 -14.95 17.61
CA SER A 289 7.13 -15.95 16.64
C SER A 289 5.92 -15.44 15.90
N LEU A 290 5.86 -15.67 14.59
CA LEU A 290 4.72 -15.39 13.74
C LEU A 290 4.10 -16.71 13.27
N THR A 291 2.85 -16.98 13.67
CA THR A 291 2.10 -18.18 13.27
C THR A 291 0.94 -17.79 12.37
N ARG A 292 0.64 -18.61 11.36
CA ARG A 292 -0.49 -18.43 10.43
C ARG A 292 -1.59 -19.44 10.76
N HIS A 293 -2.84 -19.00 10.71
CA HIS A 293 -4.02 -19.81 10.97
C HIS A 293 -5.11 -19.47 9.96
N THR A 294 -5.93 -20.45 9.58
CA THR A 294 -7.16 -20.19 8.82
C THR A 294 -8.33 -20.21 9.79
N LEU A 295 -9.16 -19.17 9.76
CA LEU A 295 -10.38 -19.09 10.57
C LEU A 295 -11.59 -18.98 9.64
N SER A 296 -12.46 -19.99 9.70
CA SER A 296 -13.77 -19.97 9.07
C SER A 296 -14.77 -19.22 9.95
N SER A 297 -15.58 -18.36 9.33
CA SER A 297 -16.58 -17.54 9.99
C SER A 297 -17.98 -17.92 9.53
N HIS A 298 -18.87 -18.21 10.49
CA HIS A 298 -20.29 -18.36 10.23
C HIS A 298 -20.96 -17.01 10.03
N HIS A 299 -20.56 -15.97 10.77
CA HIS A 299 -21.10 -14.63 10.61
C HIS A 299 -20.83 -14.03 9.21
N LEU A 300 -19.66 -14.32 8.63
CA LEU A 300 -19.23 -13.73 7.36
C LEU A 300 -19.37 -14.68 6.16
N GLY A 301 -19.57 -15.98 6.39
CA GLY A 301 -19.70 -16.97 5.33
C GLY A 301 -18.43 -17.13 4.49
N ASN A 302 -17.26 -16.88 5.09
CA ASN A 302 -15.96 -17.03 4.44
C ASN A 302 -14.90 -17.54 5.42
N SER A 303 -13.73 -17.88 4.90
CA SER A 303 -12.53 -18.16 5.70
C SER A 303 -11.46 -17.14 5.38
N ARG A 304 -10.64 -16.80 6.38
CA ARG A 304 -9.55 -15.84 6.21
C ARG A 304 -8.31 -16.24 6.98
N GLU A 305 -7.16 -15.74 6.55
CA GLU A 305 -5.92 -15.91 7.28
C GLU A 305 -5.88 -14.97 8.51
N ILE A 306 -5.48 -15.55 9.64
CA ILE A 306 -5.17 -14.84 10.88
C ILE A 306 -3.72 -15.11 11.21
N LYS A 307 -2.87 -14.07 11.14
CA LYS A 307 -1.47 -14.18 11.56
C LYS A 307 -1.32 -13.64 12.96
N ILE A 308 -0.65 -14.40 13.81
CA ILE A 308 -0.44 -14.03 15.21
C ILE A 308 1.06 -13.91 15.45
N TYR A 309 1.52 -12.69 15.72
CA TYR A 309 2.83 -12.43 16.27
C TYR A 309 2.77 -12.46 17.81
N ARG A 310 3.68 -13.21 18.43
CA ARG A 310 3.88 -13.24 19.88
C ARG A 310 5.34 -12.93 20.20
N PRO A 311 5.64 -11.92 21.05
CA PRO A 311 7.00 -11.70 21.52
C PRO A 311 7.40 -12.80 22.52
N ARG A 312 8.66 -13.24 22.46
CA ARG A 312 9.25 -14.20 23.39
C ARG A 312 9.87 -13.43 24.56
N VAL A 313 9.07 -13.25 25.61
CA VAL A 313 9.44 -12.52 26.82
C VAL A 313 9.13 -13.37 28.07
N ALA A 314 9.82 -13.08 29.19
CA ALA A 314 9.71 -13.88 30.42
C ALA A 314 8.27 -13.94 30.99
N GLN A 315 7.47 -12.90 30.78
CA GLN A 315 6.05 -12.87 31.12
C GLN A 315 5.21 -12.71 29.85
N PRO A 316 4.06 -13.41 29.73
CA PRO A 316 3.17 -13.25 28.58
C PRO A 316 2.82 -11.79 28.29
N ALA A 317 2.83 -11.41 27.02
CA ALA A 317 2.43 -10.08 26.58
C ALA A 317 1.00 -9.77 27.03
N ARG A 318 0.83 -8.66 27.75
CA ARG A 318 -0.47 -8.24 28.28
C ARG A 318 -1.27 -7.40 27.29
N TRP A 319 -0.61 -6.81 26.30
CA TRP A 319 -1.24 -6.02 25.26
C TRP A 319 -1.54 -6.90 24.04
N THR A 320 -2.68 -6.65 23.39
CA THR A 320 -3.04 -7.28 22.11
C THR A 320 -3.51 -6.22 21.13
N LEU A 321 -2.85 -6.17 19.98
CA LEU A 321 -3.19 -5.33 18.83
C LEU A 321 -3.92 -6.18 17.79
N PHE A 322 -5.15 -5.81 17.45
CA PHE A 322 -5.85 -6.32 16.29
C PHE A 322 -5.58 -5.36 15.13
N MET A 323 -5.01 -5.87 14.04
CA MET A 323 -4.62 -5.09 12.88
C MET A 323 -5.44 -5.53 11.67
N PHE A 324 -6.34 -4.67 11.20
CA PHE A 324 -7.04 -4.86 9.93
C PHE A 324 -6.11 -4.63 8.74
N ASP A 325 -6.50 -5.11 7.55
CA ASP A 325 -5.62 -5.17 6.37
C ASP A 325 -4.31 -5.91 6.67
N GLY A 326 -4.42 -7.01 7.42
CA GLY A 326 -3.29 -7.77 7.95
C GLY A 326 -2.34 -8.31 6.88
N GLN A 327 -2.85 -8.61 5.69
CA GLN A 327 -2.07 -9.00 4.53
C GLN A 327 -1.16 -7.86 4.06
N ASN A 328 -1.65 -6.62 3.97
CA ASN A 328 -0.81 -5.48 3.61
C ASN A 328 0.19 -5.18 4.73
N TRP A 329 -0.26 -5.02 5.98
CA TRP A 329 0.62 -4.66 7.10
C TRP A 329 1.73 -5.69 7.35
N GLN A 330 1.47 -6.98 7.16
CA GLN A 330 2.46 -8.03 7.43
C GLN A 330 3.20 -8.56 6.20
N ASP A 331 2.56 -8.73 5.05
CA ASP A 331 3.26 -9.29 3.88
C ASP A 331 4.03 -8.22 3.11
N GLU A 332 3.47 -7.02 2.94
CA GLU A 332 4.15 -5.91 2.27
C GLU A 332 5.00 -5.13 3.26
N TYR A 333 4.42 -4.71 4.39
CA TYR A 333 5.09 -3.77 5.31
C TYR A 333 5.86 -4.43 6.47
N ARG A 334 5.82 -5.77 6.57
CA ARG A 334 6.59 -6.54 7.57
C ARG A 334 6.49 -5.98 8.99
N THR A 335 5.30 -5.55 9.40
CA THR A 335 5.08 -4.82 10.66
C THR A 335 5.58 -5.58 11.88
N ALA A 336 5.35 -6.90 11.95
CA ALA A 336 5.85 -7.70 13.07
C ALA A 336 7.38 -7.66 13.17
N ASN A 337 8.10 -7.61 12.05
CA ASN A 337 9.56 -7.55 12.03
C ASN A 337 10.08 -6.24 12.64
N VAL A 338 9.45 -5.13 12.28
CA VAL A 338 9.79 -3.80 12.84
C VAL A 338 9.45 -3.75 14.33
N LEU A 339 8.24 -4.19 14.70
CA LEU A 339 7.79 -4.16 16.09
C LEU A 339 8.60 -5.13 16.98
N ASP A 340 9.03 -6.29 16.48
CA ASP A 340 9.94 -7.22 17.17
C ASP A 340 11.24 -6.52 17.60
N GLY A 341 11.88 -5.80 16.67
CA GLY A 341 13.08 -5.03 16.96
C GLY A 341 12.85 -3.83 17.88
N LEU A 342 11.64 -3.24 17.91
CA LEU A 342 11.29 -2.16 18.84
C LEU A 342 11.00 -2.68 20.24
N ILE A 343 10.34 -3.83 20.37
CA ILE A 343 10.08 -4.51 21.64
C ILE A 343 11.41 -4.94 22.28
N ALA A 344 12.31 -5.54 21.50
CA ALA A 344 13.63 -5.97 21.97
C ALA A 344 14.50 -4.81 22.50
N ARG A 345 14.27 -3.59 22.01
CA ARG A 345 14.96 -2.36 22.45
C ARG A 345 14.17 -1.56 23.49
N HIS A 346 13.09 -2.13 24.03
CA HIS A 346 12.21 -1.48 25.02
C HIS A 346 11.59 -0.16 24.54
N LEU A 347 11.50 0.05 23.22
CA LEU A 347 10.81 1.19 22.63
C LEU A 347 9.29 0.98 22.54
N LEU A 348 8.86 -0.28 22.67
CA LEU A 348 7.48 -0.71 22.83
C LEU A 348 7.42 -1.78 23.92
N PRO A 349 6.29 -1.91 24.66
CA PRO A 349 6.15 -3.00 25.59
C PRO A 349 5.81 -4.30 24.82
N PRO A 350 5.96 -5.47 25.44
CA PRO A 350 5.54 -6.72 24.82
C PRO A 350 4.05 -6.68 24.45
N ILE A 351 3.77 -6.87 23.16
CA ILE A 351 2.43 -6.81 22.57
C ILE A 351 2.25 -7.97 21.58
N ASN A 352 1.14 -8.70 21.71
CA ASN A 352 0.69 -9.65 20.69
C ASN A 352 0.09 -8.86 19.51
N ILE A 353 0.33 -9.28 18.27
CA ILE A 353 -0.31 -8.68 17.10
C ILE A 353 -1.12 -9.76 16.38
N VAL A 354 -2.38 -9.47 16.14
CA VAL A 354 -3.33 -10.30 15.40
C VAL A 354 -3.64 -9.59 14.09
N PHE A 355 -2.99 -10.01 13.02
CA PHE A 355 -3.24 -9.53 11.67
C PHE A 355 -4.45 -10.26 11.09
N ILE A 356 -5.42 -9.48 10.61
CA ILE A 356 -6.70 -9.98 10.09
C ILE A 356 -6.74 -9.68 8.60
N ASP A 357 -6.74 -10.74 7.80
CA ASP A 357 -6.86 -10.61 6.36
C ASP A 357 -8.22 -10.01 5.96
N SER A 358 -8.18 -9.00 5.10
CA SER A 358 -9.36 -8.34 4.52
C SER A 358 -9.73 -8.91 3.15
N LEU A 359 -9.07 -9.99 2.74
CA LEU A 359 -9.30 -10.77 1.53
C LEU A 359 -9.09 -9.91 0.28
N ASP A 360 -10.14 -9.66 -0.48
CA ASP A 360 -10.11 -8.82 -1.67
C ASP A 360 -10.78 -7.46 -1.46
N HIS A 361 -10.61 -6.57 -2.44
CA HIS A 361 -11.16 -5.22 -2.39
C HIS A 361 -12.69 -5.19 -2.21
N ALA A 362 -13.42 -6.14 -2.81
CA ALA A 362 -14.87 -6.19 -2.74
C ALA A 362 -15.35 -6.56 -1.32
N ARG A 363 -14.77 -7.61 -0.74
CA ARG A 363 -15.06 -8.05 0.63
C ARG A 363 -14.62 -7.01 1.65
N ARG A 364 -13.41 -6.44 1.51
CA ARG A 364 -12.95 -5.31 2.34
C ARG A 364 -13.96 -4.15 2.35
N GLY A 365 -14.47 -3.76 1.19
CA GLY A 365 -15.45 -2.69 1.03
C GLY A 365 -16.85 -3.00 1.60
N LYS A 366 -17.18 -4.28 1.81
CA LYS A 366 -18.43 -4.75 2.43
C LYS A 366 -18.30 -4.98 3.93
N GLU A 367 -17.16 -5.47 4.38
CA GLU A 367 -16.95 -5.94 5.75
C GLU A 367 -16.43 -4.84 6.70
N LEU A 368 -15.52 -3.97 6.23
CA LEU A 368 -14.91 -2.96 7.11
C LEU A 368 -15.81 -1.73 7.37
N PRO A 369 -16.46 -1.10 6.35
CA PRO A 369 -17.39 -0.01 6.63
C PRO A 369 -18.57 -0.51 7.46
N PRO A 370 -19.03 0.25 8.48
CA PRO A 370 -19.81 -0.25 9.60
C PRO A 370 -20.76 -1.42 9.30
N ASN A 371 -20.28 -2.63 9.57
CA ASN A 371 -20.98 -3.89 9.30
C ASN A 371 -21.20 -4.66 10.62
N PRO A 372 -22.44 -5.05 10.96
CA PRO A 372 -22.70 -5.95 12.10
C PRO A 372 -21.98 -7.26 12.07
N TYR A 373 -22.08 -7.99 10.98
CA TYR A 373 -21.55 -9.34 10.89
C TYR A 373 -20.04 -9.38 11.08
N PHE A 374 -19.33 -8.33 10.63
CA PHE A 374 -17.90 -8.22 10.87
C PHE A 374 -17.59 -7.93 12.35
N ALA A 375 -18.34 -7.05 13.00
CA ALA A 375 -18.20 -6.81 14.43
C ALA A 375 -18.53 -8.07 15.26
N ASP A 376 -19.55 -8.83 14.86
CA ASP A 376 -19.95 -10.08 15.50
C ASP A 376 -18.88 -11.16 15.31
N PHE A 377 -18.31 -11.33 14.11
CA PHE A 377 -17.14 -12.19 13.86
C PHE A 377 -15.99 -11.85 14.81
N MET A 378 -15.66 -10.56 14.94
CA MET A 378 -14.59 -10.11 15.83
C MET A 378 -14.85 -10.55 17.27
N ALA A 379 -16.05 -10.31 17.80
CA ALA A 379 -16.37 -10.56 19.20
C ALA A 379 -16.67 -12.03 19.53
N HIS A 380 -17.34 -12.75 18.64
CA HIS A 380 -17.93 -14.07 18.92
C HIS A 380 -17.17 -15.23 18.27
N GLU A 381 -16.31 -14.97 17.28
CA GLU A 381 -15.53 -16.02 16.62
C GLU A 381 -14.02 -15.82 16.81
N LEU A 382 -13.51 -14.64 16.48
CA LEU A 382 -12.07 -14.36 16.57
C LEU A 382 -11.57 -14.29 18.02
N VAL A 383 -12.26 -13.59 18.91
CA VAL A 383 -11.85 -13.51 20.33
C VAL A 383 -11.82 -14.90 20.99
N PRO A 384 -12.87 -15.75 20.89
CA PRO A 384 -12.80 -17.11 21.41
C PRO A 384 -11.73 -17.98 20.75
N PHE A 385 -11.48 -17.80 19.45
CA PHE A 385 -10.36 -18.45 18.77
C PHE A 385 -9.02 -18.08 19.41
N LEU A 386 -8.76 -16.79 19.64
CA LEU A 386 -7.52 -16.31 20.27
C LEU A 386 -7.36 -16.84 21.71
N GLN A 387 -8.44 -16.96 22.47
CA GLN A 387 -8.41 -17.58 23.81
C GLN A 387 -7.95 -19.04 23.75
N ARG A 388 -8.42 -19.83 22.76
CA ARG A 388 -7.92 -21.20 22.54
C ARG A 388 -6.45 -21.23 22.13
N GLN A 389 -5.97 -20.18 21.48
CA GLN A 389 -4.55 -19.97 21.18
C GLN A 389 -3.76 -19.39 22.37
N GLY A 390 -4.33 -19.35 23.58
CA GLY A 390 -3.67 -18.86 24.80
C GLY A 390 -3.54 -17.33 24.91
N ILE A 391 -4.28 -16.55 24.11
CA ILE A 391 -4.33 -15.08 24.22
C ILE A 391 -5.62 -14.69 24.93
N THR A 392 -5.50 -14.32 26.20
CA THR A 392 -6.61 -13.74 26.97
C THR A 392 -6.61 -12.22 26.85
N LEU A 393 -7.75 -11.65 26.50
CA LEU A 393 -7.91 -10.21 26.33
C LEU A 393 -8.28 -9.53 27.65
N ALA A 394 -7.68 -8.38 27.87
CA ALA A 394 -8.13 -7.42 28.88
C ALA A 394 -8.53 -6.15 28.14
N ARG A 395 -9.78 -5.71 28.27
CA ARG A 395 -10.37 -4.56 27.55
C ARG A 395 -9.42 -3.36 27.44
N GLN A 396 -8.87 -2.93 28.58
CA GLN A 396 -7.98 -1.78 28.70
C GLN A 396 -6.61 -1.98 28.00
N LYS A 397 -6.26 -3.22 27.66
CA LYS A 397 -5.04 -3.60 26.95
C LYS A 397 -5.26 -4.17 25.55
N THR A 398 -6.48 -4.05 25.04
CA THR A 398 -6.84 -4.44 23.67
C THR A 398 -6.94 -3.20 22.80
N ILE A 399 -6.19 -3.19 21.70
CA ILE A 399 -6.15 -2.11 20.70
C ILE A 399 -6.71 -2.63 19.38
N LEU A 400 -7.71 -1.96 18.83
CA LEU A 400 -8.11 -2.10 17.43
C LEU A 400 -7.38 -1.06 16.60
N ALA A 401 -6.74 -1.47 15.51
CA ALA A 401 -6.04 -0.58 14.61
C ALA A 401 -6.32 -0.91 13.14
N GLY A 402 -6.32 0.13 12.32
CA GLY A 402 -6.38 0.01 10.88
C GLY A 402 -6.30 1.36 10.18
N SER A 403 -6.07 1.31 8.88
CA SER A 403 -6.02 2.48 8.00
C SER A 403 -7.29 2.64 7.18
N SER A 404 -7.71 3.87 6.87
CA SER A 404 -8.85 4.11 5.97
C SER A 404 -10.14 3.43 6.50
N TYR A 405 -10.74 2.52 5.74
CA TYR A 405 -11.85 1.68 6.23
C TYR A 405 -11.49 0.84 7.45
N GLY A 406 -10.25 0.43 7.65
CA GLY A 406 -9.79 -0.22 8.89
C GLY A 406 -9.87 0.70 10.11
N GLY A 407 -9.56 1.99 9.96
CA GLY A 407 -9.72 2.97 11.04
C GLY A 407 -11.18 3.19 11.41
N LEU A 408 -12.05 3.28 10.39
CA LEU A 408 -13.51 3.34 10.54
C LEU A 408 -14.07 2.07 11.22
N ALA A 409 -13.65 0.89 10.76
CA ALA A 409 -14.02 -0.40 11.33
C ALA A 409 -13.60 -0.51 12.79
N SER A 410 -12.40 -0.02 13.13
CA SER A 410 -11.87 -0.07 14.49
C SER A 410 -12.76 0.70 15.47
N SER A 411 -13.19 1.90 15.07
CA SER A 411 -14.17 2.67 15.84
C SER A 411 -15.52 1.95 15.92
N TRP A 412 -16.02 1.40 14.80
CA TRP A 412 -17.31 0.70 14.81
C TRP A 412 -17.35 -0.54 15.72
N VAL A 413 -16.33 -1.40 15.63
CA VAL A 413 -16.22 -2.61 16.46
C VAL A 413 -16.10 -2.23 17.94
N ALA A 414 -15.33 -1.18 18.28
CA ALA A 414 -15.24 -0.67 19.64
C ALA A 414 -16.58 -0.15 20.17
N LEU A 415 -17.37 0.53 19.34
CA LEU A 415 -18.70 1.02 19.72
C LEU A 415 -19.67 -0.14 20.02
N ARG A 416 -19.62 -1.22 19.24
CA ARG A 416 -20.50 -2.39 19.43
C ARG A 416 -20.07 -3.29 20.57
N TYR A 417 -18.78 -3.48 20.76
CA TYR A 417 -18.23 -4.41 21.75
C TYR A 417 -17.27 -3.72 22.72
N PRO A 418 -17.71 -2.66 23.45
CA PRO A 418 -16.85 -1.84 24.30
C PRO A 418 -16.31 -2.61 25.52
N ARG A 419 -16.88 -3.76 25.85
CA ARG A 419 -16.37 -4.64 26.93
C ARG A 419 -15.14 -5.45 26.51
N LEU A 420 -14.91 -5.64 25.22
CA LEU A 420 -13.78 -6.42 24.69
C LEU A 420 -12.66 -5.52 24.17
N PHE A 421 -13.03 -4.43 23.49
CA PHE A 421 -12.10 -3.55 22.79
C PHE A 421 -12.13 -2.16 23.43
N GLY A 422 -11.07 -1.78 24.15
CA GLY A 422 -11.02 -0.54 24.91
C GLY A 422 -10.28 0.62 24.24
N ASN A 423 -9.45 0.34 23.23
CA ASN A 423 -8.60 1.34 22.60
C ASN A 423 -8.72 1.26 21.08
N VAL A 424 -8.77 2.43 20.44
CA VAL A 424 -8.82 2.57 18.98
C VAL A 424 -7.62 3.39 18.53
N LEU A 425 -6.85 2.84 17.60
CA LEU A 425 -5.77 3.53 16.88
C LEU A 425 -6.19 3.65 15.42
N SER A 426 -6.71 4.81 15.03
CA SER A 426 -7.26 5.06 13.69
C SER A 426 -6.27 5.85 12.85
N LEU A 427 -5.90 5.30 11.68
CA LEU A 427 -4.94 5.89 10.75
C LEU A 427 -5.70 6.35 9.49
N SER A 428 -5.90 7.66 9.36
CA SER A 428 -6.69 8.28 8.29
C SER A 428 -8.06 7.62 8.09
N GLY A 429 -8.79 7.42 9.19
CA GLY A 429 -10.07 6.71 9.18
C GLY A 429 -11.08 7.34 8.22
N SER A 430 -11.77 6.51 7.42
CA SER A 430 -12.74 6.94 6.40
C SER A 430 -14.07 7.41 7.00
N TYR A 431 -14.02 8.35 7.94
CA TYR A 431 -15.19 8.82 8.67
C TYR A 431 -16.22 9.56 7.80
N TRP A 432 -15.86 9.95 6.57
CA TRP A 432 -16.80 10.45 5.57
C TRP A 432 -17.88 9.43 5.18
N TRP A 433 -17.60 8.14 5.35
CA TRP A 433 -18.46 7.05 4.90
C TRP A 433 -19.88 7.16 5.46
N THR A 434 -20.84 6.70 4.66
CA THR A 434 -22.25 6.68 5.00
C THR A 434 -22.97 5.53 4.29
N PRO A 435 -24.04 4.95 4.89
CA PRO A 435 -24.99 4.12 4.17
C PRO A 435 -25.63 4.87 2.99
N LYS A 436 -26.17 4.13 2.03
CA LYS A 436 -26.89 4.74 0.90
C LYS A 436 -28.09 5.54 1.41
N GLY A 437 -28.19 6.81 1.01
CA GLY A 437 -29.28 7.71 1.40
C GLY A 437 -29.08 8.43 2.74
N GLU A 438 -27.98 8.17 3.45
CA GLU A 438 -27.65 8.81 4.72
C GLU A 438 -26.61 9.94 4.53
N PRO A 439 -26.64 11.00 5.36
CA PRO A 439 -25.61 12.04 5.33
C PRO A 439 -24.20 11.52 5.65
N VAL A 440 -23.16 12.13 5.08
CA VAL A 440 -21.74 11.85 5.43
C VAL A 440 -21.49 11.90 6.93
N ASN A 441 -20.41 11.29 7.43
CA ASN A 441 -20.11 11.21 8.87
C ASN A 441 -21.09 10.36 9.67
N TRP A 442 -21.60 9.28 9.08
CA TRP A 442 -22.60 8.44 9.73
C TRP A 442 -22.12 7.88 11.08
N LEU A 443 -20.87 7.38 11.15
CA LEU A 443 -20.35 6.81 12.39
C LEU A 443 -20.18 7.85 13.51
N ALA A 444 -19.82 9.09 13.17
CA ALA A 444 -19.76 10.18 14.14
C ALA A 444 -21.13 10.40 14.80
N ARG A 445 -22.21 10.40 14.01
CA ARG A 445 -23.59 10.50 14.55
C ARG A 445 -23.94 9.33 15.47
N GLN A 446 -23.51 8.11 15.15
CA GLN A 446 -23.73 6.96 16.02
C GLN A 446 -23.06 7.14 17.39
N TYR A 447 -21.82 7.64 17.41
CA TYR A 447 -21.15 7.96 18.68
C TYR A 447 -21.86 9.06 19.46
N ALA A 448 -22.31 10.13 18.80
CA ALA A 448 -23.07 11.21 19.42
C ALA A 448 -24.37 10.70 20.07
N GLN A 449 -25.06 9.76 19.43
CA GLN A 449 -26.35 9.20 19.87
C GLN A 449 -26.21 8.06 20.90
N SER A 450 -25.09 7.34 20.89
CA SER A 450 -24.85 6.22 21.81
C SER A 450 -24.61 6.66 23.26
N PRO A 451 -24.80 5.77 24.27
CA PRO A 451 -24.22 5.99 25.60
C PRO A 451 -22.69 6.12 25.53
N ARG A 452 -22.10 6.83 26.50
CA ARG A 452 -20.64 6.89 26.61
C ARG A 452 -20.12 5.57 27.16
N TYR A 453 -19.12 5.00 26.48
CA TYR A 453 -18.41 3.78 26.89
C TYR A 453 -16.98 4.08 27.37
N PRO A 454 -16.31 3.17 28.10
CA PRO A 454 -14.93 3.37 28.57
C PRO A 454 -13.90 3.13 27.46
N LEU A 455 -14.01 3.86 26.35
CA LEU A 455 -13.14 3.77 25.17
C LEU A 455 -12.12 4.90 25.15
N ARG A 456 -10.94 4.64 24.58
CA ARG A 456 -9.88 5.63 24.30
C ARG A 456 -9.53 5.64 22.82
N PHE A 457 -9.27 6.82 22.26
CA PHE A 457 -9.00 7.01 20.84
C PHE A 457 -7.65 7.72 20.63
N TRP A 458 -6.87 7.18 19.72
CA TRP A 458 -5.70 7.80 19.13
C TRP A 458 -5.93 7.91 17.62
N LEU A 459 -6.11 9.12 17.13
CA LEU A 459 -6.49 9.39 15.75
C LEU A 459 -5.34 10.08 15.02
N GLN A 460 -5.04 9.65 13.81
CA GLN A 460 -4.11 10.33 12.92
C GLN A 460 -4.76 10.53 11.55
N ALA A 461 -4.41 11.62 10.87
CA ALA A 461 -4.67 11.80 9.45
C ALA A 461 -3.56 12.65 8.81
N GLY A 462 -3.25 12.37 7.55
CA GLY A 462 -2.30 13.13 6.76
C GLY A 462 -2.88 14.49 6.35
N GLN A 463 -2.10 15.56 6.49
CA GLN A 463 -2.49 16.92 6.14
C GLN A 463 -2.83 17.08 4.65
N PHE A 464 -2.25 16.23 3.79
CA PHE A 464 -2.51 16.26 2.36
C PHE A 464 -3.81 15.55 1.96
N GLU A 465 -4.57 15.00 2.93
CA GLU A 465 -5.85 14.33 2.69
C GLU A 465 -7.02 15.31 2.75
N SER A 466 -6.88 16.43 2.03
CA SER A 466 -7.83 17.55 2.03
C SER A 466 -8.79 17.53 0.81
N SER A 467 -8.62 16.59 -0.11
CA SER A 467 -9.49 16.34 -1.27
C SER A 467 -9.85 14.84 -1.35
N GLY A 468 -10.73 14.47 -2.30
CA GLY A 468 -11.19 13.08 -2.49
C GLY A 468 -12.59 12.77 -1.92
N PRO A 469 -12.92 11.48 -1.66
CA PRO A 469 -14.24 11.07 -1.21
C PRO A 469 -14.72 11.80 0.04
N GLY A 470 -15.96 12.29 0.00
CA GLY A 470 -16.52 13.12 1.05
C GLY A 470 -15.80 14.46 1.24
N GLY A 471 -14.74 14.76 0.48
CA GLY A 471 -13.83 15.92 0.57
C GLY A 471 -12.61 15.73 1.49
N GLY A 472 -12.15 14.48 1.68
CA GLY A 472 -10.83 14.14 2.23
C GLY A 472 -10.82 13.71 3.69
N ASN A 473 -10.04 12.67 4.05
CA ASN A 473 -10.13 12.07 5.39
C ASN A 473 -9.66 13.01 6.52
N TYR A 474 -8.82 14.02 6.24
CA TYR A 474 -8.31 14.92 7.27
C TYR A 474 -9.44 15.65 8.00
N ARG A 475 -10.34 16.30 7.25
CA ARG A 475 -11.48 17.03 7.81
C ARG A 475 -12.49 16.12 8.51
N HIS A 476 -12.68 14.92 7.99
CA HIS A 476 -13.63 13.95 8.56
C HIS A 476 -13.10 13.31 9.85
N THR A 477 -11.78 13.14 9.96
CA THR A 477 -11.12 12.72 11.19
C THR A 477 -11.21 13.81 12.26
N LEU A 478 -11.01 15.08 11.90
CA LEU A 478 -11.22 16.22 12.80
C LEU A 478 -12.67 16.30 13.29
N ALA A 479 -13.66 16.16 12.40
CA ALA A 479 -15.07 16.18 12.79
C ALA A 479 -15.43 15.02 13.73
N PHE A 480 -14.87 13.82 13.48
CA PHE A 480 -15.07 12.67 14.36
C PHE A 480 -14.42 12.87 15.73
N GLU A 481 -13.20 13.41 15.76
CA GLU A 481 -12.50 13.78 16.99
C GLU A 481 -13.33 14.74 17.84
N GLN A 482 -13.88 15.79 17.24
CA GLN A 482 -14.70 16.77 17.92
C GLN A 482 -15.91 16.10 18.58
N VAL A 483 -16.63 15.25 17.86
CA VAL A 483 -17.77 14.50 18.42
C VAL A 483 -17.36 13.62 19.59
N LEU A 484 -16.21 12.93 19.49
CA LEU A 484 -15.70 12.10 20.58
C LEU A 484 -15.35 12.94 21.82
N ARG A 485 -14.71 14.09 21.61
CA ARG A 485 -14.33 15.04 22.67
C ARG A 485 -15.56 15.62 23.37
N GLU A 486 -16.56 16.07 22.62
CA GLU A 486 -17.84 16.58 23.15
C GLU A 486 -18.59 15.51 23.95
N LYS A 487 -18.51 14.25 23.52
CA LYS A 487 -19.06 13.10 24.26
C LYS A 487 -18.24 12.70 25.49
N GLY A 488 -17.09 13.32 25.71
CA GLY A 488 -16.20 13.10 26.85
C GLY A 488 -15.27 11.89 26.73
N TYR A 489 -15.04 11.35 25.53
CA TYR A 489 -14.03 10.30 25.36
C TYR A 489 -12.61 10.85 25.51
N PRO A 490 -11.68 10.10 26.13
CA PRO A 490 -10.25 10.35 25.98
C PRO A 490 -9.85 10.16 24.51
N VAL A 491 -9.65 11.26 23.80
CA VAL A 491 -9.27 11.29 22.38
C VAL A 491 -8.07 12.22 22.18
N SER A 492 -7.16 11.82 21.30
CA SER A 492 -6.09 12.67 20.79
C SER A 492 -6.02 12.57 19.28
N PHE A 493 -5.76 13.70 18.61
CA PHE A 493 -5.58 13.78 17.17
C PHE A 493 -4.18 14.27 16.82
N HIS A 494 -3.54 13.56 15.90
CA HIS A 494 -2.15 13.75 15.50
C HIS A 494 -2.10 13.93 13.98
N ALA A 495 -1.99 15.16 13.51
CA ALA A 495 -1.79 15.44 12.09
C ALA A 495 -0.35 15.06 11.68
N SER A 496 -0.18 14.48 10.50
CA SER A 496 1.15 14.22 9.92
C SER A 496 1.29 14.91 8.56
N SER A 497 2.51 15.36 8.24
CA SER A 497 2.83 15.88 6.91
C SER A 497 3.00 14.72 5.91
N SER A 498 1.89 14.05 5.63
CA SER A 498 1.81 12.85 4.80
C SER A 498 0.50 12.81 4.01
N GLY A 499 0.39 11.84 3.11
CA GLY A 499 -0.84 11.52 2.40
C GLY A 499 -1.63 10.37 3.01
N HIS A 500 -2.55 9.83 2.21
CA HIS A 500 -3.32 8.61 2.49
C HIS A 500 -2.48 7.36 2.15
N ASP A 501 -1.34 7.19 2.81
CA ASP A 501 -0.35 6.18 2.45
C ASP A 501 0.35 5.53 3.66
N TYR A 502 0.93 4.36 3.43
CA TYR A 502 1.53 3.54 4.48
C TYR A 502 2.83 4.10 5.04
N ALA A 503 3.52 5.01 4.36
CA ALA A 503 4.73 5.61 4.94
C ALA A 503 4.37 6.48 6.15
N GLY A 504 3.35 7.33 6.03
CA GLY A 504 2.83 8.10 7.16
C GLY A 504 2.20 7.20 8.23
N TRP A 505 1.34 6.26 7.82
CA TRP A 505 0.64 5.37 8.76
C TRP A 505 1.57 4.48 9.58
N SER A 506 2.66 3.99 8.99
CA SER A 506 3.59 3.10 9.71
C SER A 506 4.31 3.81 10.86
N GLU A 507 4.68 5.08 10.67
CA GLU A 507 5.25 5.90 11.73
C GLU A 507 4.21 6.21 12.82
N ALA A 508 3.01 6.62 12.39
CA ALA A 508 1.88 6.91 13.27
C ALA A 508 1.46 5.68 14.11
N LEU A 509 1.50 4.48 13.54
CA LEU A 509 1.24 3.23 14.26
C LEU A 509 2.16 3.09 15.48
N VAL A 510 3.46 3.31 15.32
CA VAL A 510 4.42 3.18 16.43
C VAL A 510 4.16 4.25 17.49
N LEU A 511 3.92 5.49 17.08
CA LEU A 511 3.63 6.60 17.99
C LEU A 511 2.33 6.35 18.78
N GLY A 512 1.27 5.93 18.11
CA GLY A 512 0.00 5.58 18.75
C GLY A 512 0.11 4.39 19.69
N LEU A 513 0.89 3.36 19.34
CA LEU A 513 1.17 2.25 20.25
C LEU A 513 1.94 2.71 21.49
N ARG A 514 2.95 3.57 21.36
CA ARG A 514 3.69 4.12 22.50
C ARG A 514 2.76 4.90 23.44
N ASP A 515 1.91 5.76 22.90
CA ASP A 515 0.97 6.54 23.70
C ASP A 515 -0.10 5.66 24.37
N LEU A 516 -0.77 4.78 23.62
CA LEU A 516 -1.82 3.91 24.14
C LEU A 516 -1.30 2.98 25.24
N THR A 517 -0.06 2.52 25.11
CA THR A 517 0.57 1.62 26.08
C THR A 517 1.23 2.32 27.27
N GLY A 518 1.21 3.66 27.31
CA GLY A 518 1.72 4.46 28.44
C GLY A 518 3.23 4.69 28.43
N LEU A 519 3.90 4.53 27.28
CA LEU A 519 5.33 4.82 27.09
C LEU A 519 5.59 6.24 26.55
N ALA A 520 4.65 7.18 26.72
CA ALA A 520 4.79 8.54 26.22
C ALA A 520 5.96 9.30 26.91
N HIS A 521 6.63 10.09 26.07
CA HIS A 521 7.95 10.72 26.18
C HIS A 521 8.28 11.50 27.47
N GLY A 522 9.44 11.19 28.07
CA GLY A 522 10.37 12.27 28.47
C GLY A 522 10.82 13.01 27.20
N LYS A 523 10.89 14.35 27.26
CA LYS A 523 11.25 15.28 26.16
C LYS A 523 12.22 14.67 25.14
N PRO A 524 12.12 15.00 23.84
CA PRO A 524 13.14 14.59 22.88
C PRO A 524 14.49 15.07 23.42
N ALA A 525 15.32 14.12 23.83
CA ALA A 525 16.72 14.40 24.02
C ALA A 525 17.19 14.91 22.66
N THR A 526 17.81 16.08 22.66
CA THR A 526 18.80 16.45 21.65
C THR A 526 19.50 15.18 21.17
N PRO A 527 19.60 14.91 19.86
CA PRO A 527 20.22 13.70 19.37
C PRO A 527 21.57 13.55 20.04
N ASP A 528 21.73 12.51 20.86
CA ASP A 528 22.99 12.24 21.50
C ASP A 528 23.98 11.86 20.40
N VAL A 529 24.87 12.81 20.10
CA VAL A 529 25.91 12.70 19.06
C VAL A 529 26.78 11.46 19.29
N THR A 530 26.77 10.89 20.49
CA THR A 530 27.55 9.70 20.82
C THR A 530 26.97 8.39 20.28
N GLN A 531 25.65 8.29 20.00
CA GLN A 531 25.08 7.06 19.41
C GLN A 531 25.38 6.92 17.91
N ASN A 532 25.83 7.98 17.23
CA ASN A 532 26.29 7.91 15.85
C ASN A 532 27.71 7.36 15.69
N LYS A 533 28.49 7.19 16.77
CA LYS A 533 29.86 6.69 16.69
C LYS A 533 30.00 5.17 16.62
N VAL A 534 28.93 4.41 16.84
CA VAL A 534 28.99 2.92 16.77
C VAL A 534 28.60 2.38 15.39
N LEU A 535 28.15 3.22 14.46
CA LEU A 535 27.75 2.81 13.10
C LEU A 535 28.77 3.14 11.99
N TYR A 536 29.91 3.74 12.34
CA TYR A 536 31.03 3.99 11.42
C TYR A 536 32.37 3.68 12.09
N SER A 537 32.68 2.39 12.25
CA SER A 537 34.08 1.95 12.33
C SER A 537 34.22 0.58 11.67
N ALA A 538 34.49 0.63 10.36
CA ALA A 538 35.17 -0.43 9.63
C ALA A 538 35.87 0.25 8.44
N GLN A 539 36.97 0.92 8.74
CA GLN A 539 38.04 1.12 7.77
C GLN A 539 39.22 0.32 8.28
N HIS A 540 39.54 -0.76 7.58
CA HIS A 540 40.87 -1.01 7.02
C HIS A 540 40.70 -1.71 5.68
#